data_AF-A0A2Z7D360-F1
#
_entry.id   AF-A0A2Z7D360-F1
#
_cell.length_a   1.000
_cell.length_b   1.000
_cell.length_c   1.000
_cell.angle_alpha   90.00
_cell.angle_beta   90.00
_cell.angle_gamma   90.00
#
_symmetry.space_group_name_H-M   'P 1'
#
loop_
_entity.id
_entity.type
_entity.pdbx_description
1 polymer ?
#
loop_
_entity_poly.entity_id
_entity_poly.type
_entity_poly.pdbx_seq_one_letter_code
_entity_poly.pdbx_strand_id
1 'polypeptide(L)'
;MAMDLLMFPTWLRDCIETRFYDKRCEKHAGKYKTIYCGTCRGTLACEICWKDSTEHHDHDYLQVYTASWRTSISIGDISRFCDASNIQLYKINSKKVVYLNPNAKGREEKKDGTPKCLNCQRKLIESHYRFCSIACKITNIELARRDAEVINHGNAEVINYRIRRRKAEFPRKAAV
;
A
#
# COMPACT_ATOMS: atom_id res chain seq x y z
N MET A 1 14.17 -14.04 10.45
CA MET A 1 13.77 -13.99 9.02
C MET A 1 12.24 -13.92 8.94
N ALA A 2 11.66 -12.72 8.97
CA ALA A 2 10.21 -12.50 8.77
C ALA A 2 9.84 -11.01 8.56
N MET A 3 10.78 -10.13 8.17
CA MET A 3 10.49 -8.70 7.98
C MET A 3 10.60 -8.22 6.53
N ASP A 4 11.23 -8.99 5.64
CA ASP A 4 11.48 -8.54 4.25
C ASP A 4 10.33 -8.82 3.27
N LEU A 5 9.39 -9.72 3.57
CA LEU A 5 8.28 -10.02 2.65
C LEU A 5 7.06 -9.09 2.79
N LEU A 6 7.11 -8.11 3.70
CA LEU A 6 6.03 -7.13 3.92
C LEU A 6 6.41 -5.71 3.48
N MET A 7 7.55 -5.52 2.81
CA MET A 7 7.96 -4.20 2.33
C MET A 7 7.39 -3.96 0.92
N PHE A 8 6.35 -3.14 0.84
CA PHE A 8 5.96 -2.52 -0.42
C PHE A 8 7.10 -1.60 -0.87
N PRO A 9 7.41 -1.54 -2.18
CA PRO A 9 8.39 -0.58 -2.67
C PRO A 9 7.97 0.83 -2.29
N THR A 10 8.91 1.66 -1.88
CA THR A 10 8.61 3.03 -1.42
C THR A 10 7.90 3.84 -2.52
N TRP A 11 8.24 3.60 -3.79
CA TRP A 11 7.62 4.23 -4.95
C TRP A 11 6.15 3.85 -5.16
N LEU A 12 5.68 2.73 -4.57
CA LEU A 12 4.29 2.32 -4.71
C LEU A 12 3.35 3.30 -4.01
N ARG A 13 3.80 3.97 -2.94
CA ARG A 13 3.03 5.05 -2.31
C ARG A 13 2.88 6.24 -3.25
N ASP A 14 3.96 6.66 -3.90
CA ASP A 14 3.93 7.72 -4.89
C ASP A 14 2.98 7.37 -6.06
N CYS A 15 2.98 6.10 -6.50
CA CYS A 15 2.02 5.59 -7.48
C CYS A 15 0.56 5.69 -6.97
N ILE A 16 0.29 5.31 -5.72
CA ILE A 16 -1.05 5.40 -5.11
C ILE A 16 -1.58 6.84 -5.10
N GLU A 17 -0.71 7.80 -4.81
CA GLU A 17 -1.05 9.24 -4.74
C GLU A 17 -1.15 9.91 -6.12
N THR A 18 -0.67 9.23 -7.16
CA THR A 18 -0.71 9.73 -8.52
C THR A 18 -2.15 9.85 -9.04
N ARG A 19 -2.47 11.01 -9.60
CA ARG A 19 -3.74 11.25 -10.30
C ARG A 19 -3.68 10.80 -11.75
N PHE A 20 -3.90 9.51 -11.96
CA PHE A 20 -4.04 8.96 -13.30
C PHE A 20 -5.27 9.53 -14.01
N TYR A 21 -5.19 9.61 -15.33
CA TYR A 21 -6.26 10.12 -16.20
C TYR A 21 -6.56 11.62 -16.10
N ASP A 22 -5.82 12.40 -15.29
CA ASP A 22 -5.95 13.86 -15.25
C ASP A 22 -5.38 14.54 -16.50
N LYS A 23 -4.26 14.02 -17.03
CA LYS A 23 -3.57 14.58 -18.20
C LYS A 23 -3.54 13.61 -19.37
N ARG A 24 -3.77 14.14 -20.57
CA ARG A 24 -3.57 13.43 -21.84
C ARG A 24 -2.10 13.37 -22.20
N CYS A 25 -1.74 12.42 -23.05
CA CYS A 25 -0.42 12.38 -23.67
C CYS A 25 -0.29 13.56 -24.64
N GLU A 26 0.83 14.26 -24.56
CA GLU A 26 1.13 15.42 -25.41
C GLU A 26 1.49 15.01 -26.84
N LYS A 27 2.05 13.81 -27.02
CA LYS A 27 2.50 13.28 -28.32
C LYS A 27 1.42 12.45 -29.05
N HIS A 28 0.52 11.82 -28.30
CA HIS A 28 -0.43 10.85 -28.84
C HIS A 28 -1.87 11.24 -28.51
N ALA A 29 -2.59 11.75 -29.52
CA ALA A 29 -3.96 12.20 -29.41
C ALA A 29 -4.88 11.11 -28.82
N GLY A 30 -5.75 11.51 -27.88
CA GLY A 30 -6.73 10.62 -27.25
C GLY A 30 -6.16 9.59 -26.27
N LYS A 31 -4.84 9.53 -26.05
CA LYS A 31 -4.22 8.62 -25.08
C LYS A 31 -4.04 9.30 -23.71
N TYR A 32 -4.22 8.52 -22.65
CA TYR A 32 -3.89 8.92 -21.28
C TYR A 32 -2.53 8.37 -20.88
N LYS A 33 -1.89 9.00 -19.89
CA LYS A 33 -0.67 8.47 -19.27
C LYS A 33 -1.07 7.43 -18.22
N THR A 34 -1.06 6.16 -18.62
CA THR A 34 -1.53 5.01 -17.84
C THR A 34 -0.41 4.13 -17.32
N ILE A 35 0.85 4.44 -17.65
CA ILE A 35 2.01 3.73 -17.15
C ILE A 35 2.71 4.61 -16.13
N TYR A 36 3.02 4.02 -14.97
CA TYR A 36 3.82 4.62 -13.90
C TYR A 36 5.17 3.91 -13.82
N CYS A 37 6.28 4.64 -13.95
CA CYS A 37 7.62 4.09 -13.76
C CYS A 37 8.04 4.16 -12.28
N GLY A 38 8.24 2.99 -11.67
CA GLY A 38 8.76 2.82 -10.31
C GLY A 38 10.24 3.19 -10.19
N THR A 39 11.05 2.87 -11.21
CA THR A 39 12.49 3.21 -11.23
C THR A 39 12.73 4.71 -11.27
N CYS A 40 12.00 5.44 -12.12
CA CYS A 40 12.10 6.91 -12.23
C CYS A 40 11.28 7.67 -11.19
N ARG A 41 10.52 6.98 -10.34
CA ARG A 41 9.70 7.54 -9.26
C ARG A 41 8.79 8.69 -9.71
N GLY A 42 7.83 8.37 -10.57
CA GLY A 42 6.75 9.30 -10.92
C GLY A 42 6.65 9.68 -12.39
N THR A 43 7.54 9.16 -13.24
CA THR A 43 7.38 9.34 -14.69
C THR A 43 6.12 8.63 -15.16
N LEU A 44 5.24 9.39 -15.80
CA LEU A 44 4.02 8.89 -16.42
C LEU A 44 4.15 8.86 -17.94
N ALA A 45 3.73 7.76 -18.56
CA ALA A 45 3.72 7.60 -20.00
C ALA A 45 2.40 6.98 -20.49
N CYS A 46 2.05 7.24 -21.75
CA CYS A 46 1.08 6.38 -22.43
C CYS A 46 1.78 5.14 -22.98
N GLU A 47 1.02 4.12 -23.36
CA GLU A 47 1.54 2.85 -23.87
C GLU A 47 2.44 3.00 -25.11
N ILE A 48 2.22 4.03 -25.93
CA ILE A 48 3.03 4.26 -27.14
C ILE A 48 4.36 4.91 -26.75
N CYS A 49 4.33 6.02 -26.00
CA CYS A 49 5.54 6.66 -25.49
C CYS A 49 6.42 5.70 -24.67
N TRP A 50 5.80 4.77 -23.94
CA TRP A 50 6.54 3.78 -23.17
C TRP A 50 7.30 2.80 -24.07
N LYS A 51 6.66 2.30 -25.13
CA LYS A 51 7.28 1.39 -26.11
C LYS A 51 8.37 2.05 -26.94
N ASP A 52 8.19 3.33 -27.27
CA ASP A 52 9.15 4.09 -28.07
C ASP A 52 10.35 4.59 -27.24
N SER A 53 10.31 4.44 -25.91
CA SER A 53 11.38 4.89 -25.02
C SER A 53 12.53 3.90 -24.99
N THR A 54 13.73 4.38 -25.31
CA THR A 54 14.99 3.63 -25.12
C THR A 54 15.48 3.70 -23.67
N GLU A 55 15.06 4.70 -22.90
CA GLU A 55 15.48 4.95 -21.51
C GLU A 55 14.72 4.09 -20.48
N HIS A 56 13.63 3.44 -20.87
CA HIS A 56 12.73 2.72 -19.95
C HIS A 56 12.65 1.21 -20.19
N HIS A 57 13.53 0.64 -21.02
CA HIS A 57 13.46 -0.77 -21.43
C HIS A 57 13.49 -1.75 -20.24
N ASP A 58 14.26 -1.43 -19.20
CA ASP A 58 14.48 -2.30 -18.03
C ASP A 58 13.96 -1.70 -16.71
N HIS A 59 13.06 -0.72 -16.81
CA HIS A 59 12.51 -0.09 -15.62
C HIS A 59 11.31 -0.87 -15.07
N ASP A 60 11.21 -0.90 -13.74
CA ASP A 60 9.99 -1.36 -13.07
C ASP A 60 8.86 -0.38 -13.36
N TYR A 61 7.71 -0.91 -13.78
CA TYR A 61 6.54 -0.09 -14.08
C TYR A 61 5.24 -0.82 -13.78
N LEU A 62 4.18 -0.04 -13.56
CA LEU A 62 2.81 -0.50 -13.43
C LEU A 62 1.96 0.10 -14.54
N GLN A 63 1.09 -0.71 -15.14
CA GLN A 63 0.06 -0.24 -16.04
C GLN A 63 -1.29 -0.18 -15.30
N VAL A 64 -1.88 1.00 -15.25
CA VAL A 64 -3.19 1.21 -14.64
C VAL A 64 -4.32 1.16 -15.66
N TYR A 65 -5.50 0.78 -15.18
CA TYR A 65 -6.74 0.70 -15.90
C TYR A 65 -7.84 1.45 -15.16
N THR A 66 -8.78 2.05 -15.87
CA THR A 66 -10.00 2.59 -15.26
C THR A 66 -11.05 1.51 -15.15
N ALA A 67 -11.62 1.34 -13.96
CA ALA A 67 -12.79 0.50 -13.75
C ALA A 67 -13.76 1.17 -12.79
N SER A 68 -15.01 1.30 -13.20
CA SER A 68 -16.04 2.00 -12.39
C SER A 68 -15.52 3.35 -11.85
N TRP A 69 -14.83 4.11 -12.70
CA TRP A 69 -14.24 5.44 -12.38
C TRP A 69 -13.12 5.42 -11.33
N ARG A 70 -12.50 4.25 -11.13
CA ARG A 70 -11.38 4.08 -10.18
C ARG A 70 -10.17 3.50 -10.89
N THR A 71 -8.99 3.90 -10.43
CA THR A 71 -7.72 3.33 -10.88
C THR A 71 -7.56 1.91 -10.35
N SER A 72 -7.28 0.98 -11.25
CA SER A 72 -7.10 -0.44 -10.97
C SER A 72 -5.83 -0.97 -11.65
N ILE A 73 -5.28 -2.04 -11.11
CA ILE A 73 -4.07 -2.70 -11.62
C ILE A 73 -4.35 -4.20 -11.69
N SER A 74 -3.83 -4.86 -12.72
CA SER A 74 -3.98 -6.30 -12.83
C SER A 74 -3.21 -7.04 -11.74
N ILE A 75 -3.70 -8.19 -11.29
CA ILE A 75 -2.99 -9.00 -10.29
C ILE A 75 -1.62 -9.45 -10.77
N GLY A 76 -1.50 -9.84 -12.04
CA GLY A 76 -0.21 -10.25 -12.60
C GLY A 76 0.83 -9.13 -12.58
N ASP A 77 0.39 -7.88 -12.71
CA ASP A 77 1.28 -6.72 -12.70
C ASP A 77 1.74 -6.36 -11.26
N ILE A 78 0.80 -6.16 -10.34
CA ILE A 78 1.11 -5.73 -8.97
C ILE A 78 1.83 -6.80 -8.14
N SER A 79 1.58 -8.09 -8.42
CA SER A 79 2.21 -9.19 -7.66
C SER A 79 3.71 -9.29 -7.89
N ARG A 80 4.26 -8.61 -8.90
CA ARG A 80 5.71 -8.46 -9.11
C ARG A 80 6.39 -7.63 -8.03
N PHE A 81 5.61 -6.78 -7.35
CA PHE A 81 6.13 -5.75 -6.46
C PHE A 81 5.66 -5.90 -5.02
N CYS A 82 4.50 -6.52 -4.78
CA CYS A 82 4.01 -6.74 -3.42
C CYS A 82 3.01 -7.88 -3.33
N ASP A 83 2.83 -8.39 -2.12
CA ASP A 83 1.77 -9.35 -1.83
C ASP A 83 0.39 -8.69 -1.99
N ALA A 84 -0.34 -9.09 -3.02
CA ALA A 84 -1.71 -8.65 -3.28
C ALA A 84 -2.78 -9.56 -2.64
N SER A 85 -2.38 -10.57 -1.86
CA SER A 85 -3.30 -11.43 -1.12
C SER A 85 -4.18 -10.63 -0.15
N ASN A 86 -5.37 -11.15 0.14
CA ASN A 86 -6.35 -10.54 1.04
C ASN A 86 -6.90 -9.17 0.57
N ILE A 87 -6.51 -8.69 -0.61
CA ILE A 87 -7.14 -7.54 -1.27
C ILE A 87 -8.28 -8.06 -2.14
N GLN A 88 -9.44 -7.43 -2.03
CA GLN A 88 -10.60 -7.78 -2.82
C GLN A 88 -10.32 -7.69 -4.32
N LEU A 89 -10.58 -8.81 -5.01
CA LEU A 89 -10.42 -8.93 -6.45
C LEU A 89 -11.69 -8.50 -7.17
N TYR A 90 -11.49 -7.92 -8.35
CA TYR A 90 -12.55 -7.58 -9.27
C TYR A 90 -12.23 -8.16 -10.65
N LYS A 91 -13.26 -8.44 -11.44
CA LYS A 91 -13.12 -8.92 -12.81
C LYS A 91 -13.57 -7.84 -13.78
N ILE A 92 -12.71 -7.42 -14.70
CA ILE A 92 -13.01 -6.43 -15.74
C ILE A 92 -12.52 -6.99 -17.07
N ASN A 93 -13.41 -7.10 -18.06
CA ASN A 93 -13.06 -7.66 -19.37
C ASN A 93 -12.26 -8.97 -19.23
N SER A 94 -12.75 -9.85 -18.35
CA SER A 94 -12.11 -11.12 -17.98
C SER A 94 -10.75 -11.07 -17.28
N LYS A 95 -10.17 -9.89 -17.03
CA LYS A 95 -8.94 -9.72 -16.24
C LYS A 95 -9.25 -9.57 -14.74
N LYS A 96 -8.45 -10.23 -13.91
CA LYS A 96 -8.47 -10.03 -12.45
C LYS A 96 -7.66 -8.80 -12.10
N VAL A 97 -8.28 -7.86 -11.38
CA VAL A 97 -7.66 -6.62 -10.94
C VAL A 97 -7.91 -6.35 -9.47
N VAL A 98 -7.13 -5.43 -8.93
CA VAL A 98 -7.36 -4.78 -7.63
C VAL A 98 -7.45 -3.27 -7.83
N TYR A 99 -8.19 -2.59 -6.96
CA TYR A 99 -8.20 -1.12 -6.95
C TYR A 99 -6.98 -0.57 -6.22
N LEU A 100 -6.42 0.53 -6.75
CA LEU A 100 -5.30 1.23 -6.16
C LEU A 100 -5.71 1.94 -4.86
N ASN A 101 -6.82 2.69 -4.93
CA ASN A 101 -7.36 3.49 -3.82
C ASN A 101 -8.75 3.01 -3.37
N PRO A 102 -9.15 3.24 -2.11
CA PRO A 102 -10.53 3.03 -1.68
C PRO A 102 -11.48 3.93 -2.48
N ASN A 103 -12.75 3.51 -2.58
CA ASN A 103 -13.76 4.35 -3.23
C ASN A 103 -14.08 5.57 -2.35
N ALA A 104 -14.10 6.77 -2.95
CA ALA A 104 -14.37 8.03 -2.26
C ALA A 104 -15.82 8.17 -1.78
N LYS A 105 -16.79 7.45 -2.39
CA LYS A 105 -18.20 7.51 -1.94
C LYS A 105 -18.32 6.94 -0.52
N GLY A 106 -18.99 7.66 0.38
CA GLY A 106 -18.94 7.52 1.85
C GLY A 106 -19.09 6.12 2.46
N ARG A 107 -18.89 6.06 3.79
CA ARG A 107 -19.07 4.84 4.61
C ARG A 107 -20.50 4.33 4.40
N GLU A 108 -20.66 3.20 3.72
CA GLU A 108 -21.95 2.49 3.70
C GLU A 108 -22.29 2.05 5.13
N GLU A 109 -23.55 2.24 5.51
CA GLU A 109 -24.03 2.06 6.88
C GLU A 109 -23.82 0.64 7.43
N LYS A 110 -23.72 0.58 8.76
CA LYS A 110 -23.43 -0.59 9.57
C LYS A 110 -24.55 -1.63 9.45
N LYS A 111 -24.43 -2.59 8.53
CA LYS A 111 -25.11 -3.88 8.68
C LYS A 111 -24.19 -4.87 9.38
N ASP A 112 -24.61 -5.35 10.54
CA ASP A 112 -23.89 -6.36 11.32
C ASP A 112 -23.71 -7.65 10.51
N GLY A 113 -22.58 -8.33 10.72
CA GLY A 113 -22.23 -9.58 10.02
C GLY A 113 -21.65 -9.45 8.62
N THR A 114 -21.59 -8.25 8.01
CA THR A 114 -20.95 -8.08 6.70
C THR A 114 -19.42 -8.00 6.83
N PRO A 115 -18.63 -8.66 5.95
CA PRO A 115 -17.18 -8.55 5.97
C PRO A 115 -16.76 -7.12 5.63
N LYS A 116 -15.77 -6.58 6.35
CA LYS A 116 -15.35 -5.17 6.23
C LYS A 116 -13.84 -5.06 6.07
N CYS A 117 -13.43 -4.06 5.31
CA CYS A 117 -12.04 -3.68 5.13
C CYS A 117 -11.45 -3.26 6.48
N LEU A 118 -10.32 -3.86 6.87
CA LEU A 118 -9.67 -3.56 8.15
C LEU A 118 -9.20 -2.10 8.27
N ASN A 119 -8.91 -1.43 7.15
CA ASN A 119 -8.47 -0.04 7.15
C ASN A 119 -9.62 0.98 7.13
N CYS A 120 -10.50 0.90 6.12
CA CYS A 120 -11.52 1.93 5.89
C CYS A 120 -12.93 1.52 6.30
N GLN A 121 -13.09 0.30 6.85
CA GLN A 121 -14.36 -0.26 7.33
C GLN A 121 -15.44 -0.42 6.25
N ARG A 122 -15.09 -0.27 4.97
CA ARG A 122 -16.02 -0.50 3.86
C ARG A 122 -16.37 -1.99 3.73
N LYS A 123 -17.62 -2.27 3.39
CA LYS A 123 -18.10 -3.61 3.04
C LYS A 123 -17.23 -4.25 1.94
N LEU A 124 -16.87 -5.50 2.17
CA LEU A 124 -16.25 -6.40 1.21
C LEU A 124 -17.33 -7.31 0.60
N ILE A 125 -17.09 -7.77 -0.61
CA ILE A 125 -17.99 -8.69 -1.34
C ILE A 125 -17.87 -10.09 -0.74
N GLU A 126 -16.63 -10.55 -0.52
CA GLU A 126 -16.33 -11.90 -0.02
C GLU A 126 -15.58 -11.81 1.31
N SER A 127 -15.81 -12.78 2.20
CA SER A 127 -15.36 -12.74 3.60
C SER A 127 -13.90 -13.11 3.82
N HIS A 128 -13.24 -13.76 2.86
CA HIS A 128 -11.81 -14.09 2.96
C HIS A 128 -10.92 -12.87 2.70
N TYR A 129 -11.43 -11.84 2.02
CA TYR A 129 -10.68 -10.59 1.86
C TYR A 129 -10.65 -9.79 3.16
N ARG A 130 -9.59 -9.01 3.31
CA ARG A 130 -9.35 -8.12 4.47
C ARG A 130 -9.26 -6.65 4.07
N PHE A 131 -8.98 -6.37 2.80
CA PHE A 131 -8.77 -5.01 2.29
C PHE A 131 -9.54 -4.77 1.00
N CYS A 132 -10.02 -3.55 0.79
CA CYS A 132 -10.75 -3.18 -0.44
C CYS A 132 -9.88 -2.57 -1.54
N SER A 133 -8.60 -2.26 -1.24
CA SER A 133 -7.65 -1.64 -2.15
C SER A 133 -6.20 -1.85 -1.67
N ILE A 134 -5.24 -1.60 -2.56
CA ILE A 134 -3.80 -1.62 -2.24
C ILE A 134 -3.49 -0.59 -1.15
N ALA A 135 -3.94 0.66 -1.32
CA ALA A 135 -3.73 1.72 -0.34
C ALA A 135 -4.22 1.32 1.07
N CYS A 136 -5.40 0.71 1.17
CA CYS A 136 -5.91 0.23 2.45
C CYS A 136 -5.00 -0.82 3.13
N LYS A 137 -4.42 -1.75 2.36
CA LYS A 137 -3.51 -2.76 2.90
C LYS A 137 -2.22 -2.12 3.41
N ILE A 138 -1.61 -1.24 2.61
CA ILE A 138 -0.38 -0.54 2.97
C ILE A 138 -0.57 0.29 4.23
N THR A 139 -1.61 1.13 4.27
CA THR A 139 -1.89 1.98 5.43
C THR A 139 -2.12 1.15 6.70
N ASN A 140 -2.83 0.03 6.61
CA ASN A 140 -3.06 -0.82 7.79
C ASN A 140 -1.77 -1.44 8.32
N ILE A 141 -0.87 -1.89 7.43
CA ILE A 141 0.44 -2.44 7.82
C ILE A 141 1.33 -1.37 8.46
N GLU A 142 1.34 -0.15 7.93
CA GLU A 142 2.11 0.95 8.50
C GLU A 142 1.59 1.39 9.86
N LEU A 143 0.27 1.45 10.05
CA LEU A 143 -0.33 1.73 11.36
C LEU A 143 0.05 0.64 12.37
N ALA A 144 -0.04 -0.62 11.99
CA ALA A 144 0.36 -1.74 12.85
C ALA A 144 1.86 -1.68 13.24
N ARG A 145 2.74 -1.24 12.32
CA ARG A 145 4.17 -1.02 12.61
C ARG A 145 4.37 0.11 13.63
N ARG A 146 3.71 1.24 13.44
CA ARG A 146 3.77 2.38 14.37
C ARG A 146 3.26 1.99 15.76
N ASP A 147 2.15 1.27 15.84
CA ASP A 147 1.60 0.81 17.12
C ASP A 147 2.58 -0.14 17.84
N ALA A 148 3.23 -1.04 17.12
CA ALA A 148 4.25 -1.93 17.67
C ALA A 148 5.49 -1.17 18.17
N GLU A 149 5.94 -0.15 17.43
CA GLU A 149 7.05 0.72 17.83
C GLU A 149 6.72 1.49 19.12
N VAL A 150 5.52 2.05 19.24
CA VAL A 150 5.04 2.74 20.44
C VAL A 150 4.98 1.80 21.64
N ILE A 151 4.43 0.59 21.48
CA ILE A 151 4.37 -0.42 22.55
C ILE A 151 5.77 -0.82 23.00
N ASN A 152 6.69 -1.06 22.06
CA ASN A 152 8.07 -1.44 22.38
C ASN A 152 8.80 -0.31 23.13
N HIS A 153 8.60 0.95 22.72
CA HIS A 153 9.15 2.10 23.42
C HIS A 153 8.62 2.20 24.85
N GLY A 154 7.30 2.12 25.04
CA GLY A 154 6.69 2.15 26.37
C GLY A 154 7.16 1.01 27.28
N ASN A 155 7.30 -0.21 26.74
CA ASN A 155 7.86 -1.35 27.47
C ASN A 155 9.32 -1.10 27.89
N ALA A 156 10.14 -0.54 27.00
CA ALA A 156 11.53 -0.20 27.30
C ALA A 156 11.64 0.87 28.41
N GLU A 157 10.77 1.89 28.40
CA GLU A 157 10.71 2.91 29.44
C GLU A 157 10.36 2.31 30.82
N VAL A 158 9.36 1.42 30.87
CA VAL A 158 8.97 0.72 32.11
C VAL A 158 10.10 -0.14 32.66
N ILE A 159 10.82 -0.87 31.79
CA ILE A 159 11.98 -1.68 32.18
C ILE A 159 13.10 -0.78 32.72
N ASN A 160 13.41 0.31 32.02
CA ASN A 160 14.44 1.27 32.43
C ASN A 160 14.11 1.92 33.78
N TYR A 161 12.85 2.30 34.00
CA TYR A 161 12.38 2.80 35.29
C TYR A 161 12.62 1.79 36.42
N ARG A 162 12.25 0.52 36.22
CA ARG A 162 12.48 -0.56 37.20
C ARG A 162 13.97 -0.77 37.50
N ILE A 163 14.83 -0.71 36.49
CA ILE A 163 16.29 -0.83 36.65
C ILE A 163 16.84 0.34 37.48
N ARG A 164 16.45 1.59 37.16
CA ARG A 164 16.88 2.79 37.90
C ARG A 164 16.44 2.71 39.36
N ARG A 165 15.19 2.31 39.61
CA ARG A 165 14.65 2.14 40.97
C ARG A 165 15.43 1.09 41.77
N ARG A 166 15.69 -0.09 41.19
CA ARG A 166 16.52 -1.13 41.86
C ARG A 166 17.94 -0.65 42.17
N LYS A 167 18.57 0.10 41.26
CA LYS A 167 19.90 0.69 41.51
C LYS A 167 19.89 1.72 42.64
N ALA A 168 18.80 2.47 42.80
CA ALA A 168 18.62 3.43 43.89
C ALA A 168 18.31 2.76 45.24
N GLU A 169 17.52 1.68 45.25
CA GLU A 169 17.17 0.92 46.45
C GLU A 169 18.34 0.07 46.98
N PHE A 170 19.21 -0.42 46.08
CA PHE A 170 20.39 -1.22 46.43
C PHE A 170 21.65 -0.65 45.77
N PRO A 171 22.19 0.48 46.27
CA PRO A 171 23.45 1.00 45.78
C PRO A 171 24.57 -0.01 46.10
N ARG A 172 25.33 -0.40 45.07
CA ARG A 172 26.51 -1.26 45.26
C ARG A 172 27.44 -0.58 46.25
N LYS A 173 27.70 -1.20 47.41
CA LYS A 173 28.78 -0.76 48.30
C LYS A 173 30.08 -0.88 47.51
N ALA A 174 30.83 0.22 47.41
CA ALA A 174 32.17 0.18 46.85
C ALA A 174 33.01 -0.80 47.68
N ALA A 175 33.61 -1.79 47.02
CA ALA A 175 34.60 -2.64 47.66
C ALA A 175 35.82 -1.75 47.95
N VAL A 176 36.17 -1.67 49.24
CA VAL A 176 37.39 -1.03 49.75
C VAL A 176 38.56 -1.96 49.51
#